data_AF-A0A970RRH7-F1
#
_entry.id   AF-A0A970RRH7-F1
#
_cell.length_a   1.000
_cell.length_b   1.000
_cell.length_c   1.000
_cell.angle_alpha   90.00
_cell.angle_beta   90.00
_cell.angle_gamma   90.00
#
_symmetry.space_group_name_H-M   'P 1'
#
loop_
_entity.id
_entity.type
_entity.pdbx_description
1 polymer ?
#
loop_
_entity_poly.entity_id
_entity_poly.type
_entity_poly.pdbx_seq_one_letter_code
_entity_poly.pdbx_strand_id
1 'polypeptide(L)' 'WGRVYSEWLPSSGYEAVAGPEILWNESPDTENPKYRSEIWIPVKKK' A
#
# COMPACT_ATOMS: atom_id res chain seq x y z
N TRP A 1 2.53 4.62 -3.13
CA TRP A 1 2.94 5.28 -1.88
C TRP A 1 2.38 6.68 -1.69
N GLY A 2 2.76 7.70 -2.50
CA GLY A 2 2.38 9.10 -2.26
C GLY A 2 0.91 9.32 -1.88
N ARG A 3 -0.03 8.91 -2.75
CA ARG A 3 -1.48 9.04 -2.51
C ARG A 3 -1.99 8.26 -1.29
N VAL A 4 -1.40 7.11 -0.98
CA VAL A 4 -1.79 6.32 0.20
C VAL A 4 -1.49 7.11 1.47
N TYR A 5 -0.32 7.75 1.54
CA TYR A 5 0.11 8.54 2.68
C TYR A 5 -0.51 9.94 2.75
N SER A 6 -0.73 10.59 1.61
CA SER A 6 -1.26 11.96 1.58
C SER A 6 -2.78 12.05 1.56
N GLU A 7 -3.49 11.03 1.04
CA GLU A 7 -4.94 11.07 0.84
C GLU A 7 -5.67 9.98 1.65
N TRP A 8 -5.31 8.72 1.45
CA TRP A 8 -6.07 7.60 2.02
C TRP A 8 -5.87 7.47 3.54
N LEU A 9 -4.63 7.40 4.03
CA LEU A 9 -4.35 7.25 5.46
C LEU A 9 -5.01 8.37 6.31
N PRO A 10 -4.88 9.67 5.96
CA PRO A 10 -5.55 10.74 6.70
C PRO A 10 -7.08 10.58 6.81
N SER A 11 -7.73 10.08 5.75
CA SER A 11 -9.20 9.95 5.65
C SER A 11 -9.75 8.59 6.08
N SER A 12 -8.93 7.56 6.18
CA SER A 12 -9.34 6.15 6.39
C SER A 12 -9.76 5.78 7.83
N GLY A 13 -9.46 6.62 8.82
CA GLY A 13 -9.60 6.27 10.25
C GLY A 13 -8.51 5.34 10.78
N TYR A 14 -7.47 5.09 10.00
CA TYR A 14 -6.27 4.36 10.40
C TYR A 14 -5.05 5.28 10.41
N GLU A 15 -4.02 4.89 11.16
CA GLU A 15 -2.71 5.53 11.14
C GLU A 15 -1.61 4.50 10.92
N ALA A 16 -0.60 4.86 10.13
CA ALA A 16 0.56 4.01 9.89
C ALA A 16 1.36 3.85 11.19
N VAL A 17 1.87 2.64 11.42
CA VAL A 17 2.72 2.34 12.56
C VAL A 17 4.09 1.87 12.11
N ALA A 18 5.06 1.89 13.01
CA ALA A 18 6.39 1.38 12.73
C ALA A 18 6.32 -0.12 12.39
N GLY A 19 7.01 -0.52 11.33
CA GLY A 19 7.09 -1.90 10.87
C GLY A 19 7.50 -1.96 9.40
N PRO A 20 7.74 -3.17 8.88
CA PRO A 20 8.05 -3.35 7.48
C PRO A 20 6.83 -3.09 6.60
N GLU A 21 7.02 -2.35 5.51
CA GLU A 21 6.08 -2.27 4.41
C GLU A 21 6.47 -3.28 3.34
N ILE A 22 5.49 -3.97 2.77
CA ILE A 22 5.73 -5.00 1.74
C ILE A 22 5.07 -4.56 0.45
N LEU A 23 5.86 -4.57 -0.63
CA LEU A 23 5.37 -4.54 -1.99
C LEU A 23 5.36 -5.95 -2.54
N TRP A 24 4.19 -6.44 -2.92
CA TRP A 24 4.05 -7.67 -3.68
C TRP A 24 3.66 -7.35 -5.12
N ASN A 25 4.38 -7.97 -6.05
CA ASN A 25 4.19 -7.84 -7.49
C ASN A 25 3.88 -9.24 -8.02
N GLU A 26 2.78 -9.41 -8.77
CA GLU A 26 2.38 -10.74 -9.22
C GLU A 26 3.41 -11.41 -10.13
N SER A 27 4.16 -10.61 -10.87
CA SER A 27 5.19 -11.05 -11.79
C SER A 27 6.22 -9.93 -12.03
N PRO A 28 7.34 -10.20 -12.69
CA PRO A 28 8.27 -9.17 -13.13
C PRO A 28 7.77 -8.35 -14.33
N ASP A 29 6.79 -8.87 -15.08
CA ASP A 29 6.26 -8.23 -16.28
C ASP A 29 5.15 -7.22 -15.91
N THR A 30 5.56 -5.97 -15.70
CA THR A 30 4.66 -4.87 -15.36
C THR A 30 3.87 -4.34 -16.55
N GLU A 31 4.18 -4.77 -17.78
CA GLU A 31 3.46 -4.34 -18.99
C GLU A 31 2.23 -5.21 -19.29
N ASN A 32 2.10 -6.35 -18.61
CA ASN A 32 0.93 -7.20 -18.71
C ASN A 32 -0.34 -6.41 -18.33
N PRO A 33 -1.37 -6.32 -19.20
CA PRO A 33 -2.59 -5.57 -18.90
C PRO A 33 -3.42 -6.16 -17.74
N LYS A 34 -3.13 -7.40 -17.32
CA LYS A 34 -3.74 -8.04 -16.15
C LYS A 34 -2.91 -7.90 -14.88
N TYR A 35 -1.81 -7.14 -14.92
CA TYR A 35 -0.88 -6.97 -13.83
C TYR A 35 -1.55 -6.51 -12.53
N ARG A 36 -1.20 -7.18 -11.42
CA ARG A 36 -1.64 -6.83 -10.07
C ARG A 36 -0.43 -6.63 -9.16
N SER A 37 -0.53 -5.59 -8.34
CA SER A 37 0.39 -5.37 -7.24
C SER A 37 -0.38 -5.01 -5.98
N GLU A 38 0.24 -5.32 -4.85
CA GLU A 38 -0.30 -5.05 -3.53
C GLU A 38 0.74 -4.33 -2.71
N ILE A 39 0.28 -3.40 -1.89
CA ILE A 39 1.09 -2.69 -0.92
C ILE A 39 0.49 -2.98 0.46
N TRP A 40 1.30 -3.57 1.32
CA TRP A 40 0.91 -3.94 2.67
C TRP A 40 1.62 -3.00 3.63
N ILE A 41 0.84 -2.16 4.32
CA ILE A 41 1.34 -1.18 5.29
C ILE A 41 0.76 -1.53 6.66
N PRO A 42 1.58 -1.66 7.71
CA PRO A 42 1.08 -1.88 9.05
C PRO A 42 0.36 -0.63 9.54
N VAL A 43 -0.87 -0.82 10.01
CA VAL A 43 -1.73 0.26 10.51
C VAL A 43 -2.37 -0.11 11.84
N LYS A 44 -2.68 0.90 12.65
CA LYS A 44 -3.59 0.77 13.79
C LYS A 44 -4.83 1.65 13.57
N LYS A 45 -5.94 1.26 14.17
CA LYS A 45 -7.16 2.08 14.16
C LYS A 45 -6.94 3.30 15.07
N LYS A 46 -7.41 4.46 14.63
CA LYS A 46 -7.45 5.67 15.47
C LYS A 46 -8.46 5.51 16.61
#